data_AF-A0A5D0I726-F1
#
_entry.id   AF-A0A5D0I726-F1
#
_cell.length_a   1.000
_cell.length_b   1.000
_cell.length_c   1.000
_cell.angle_alpha   90.00
_cell.angle_beta   90.00
_cell.angle_gamma   90.00
#
_symmetry.space_group_name_H-M   'P 1'
#
loop_
_entity.id
_entity.type
_entity.pdbx_description
1 polymer ?
#
loop_
_entity_poly.entity_id
_entity_poly.type
_entity_poly.pdbx_seq_one_letter_code
_entity_poly.pdbx_strand_id
1 'polypeptide(L)'
;MKKLIFIFSLLSCFCSNAQIVQQDADNKIDSISKIIVNQKGETKTESYLQLIKLYLGKSPETAKLYIDSARADAITYNRKDILARSYHTEGIYTLSVKNDYVLASENFEKAIHLFDSLEMSKPLIQSLNGLGHAQNILGDFENSIKNHLRALDIAESTSEDDYSVATTSFNIAQLFLLSQNYDKAKIYYEKTKEHTNNPTILNHVNAGLGSAYFRKGEYDKAIQYIESSLEYYTKTNDYISLEKAYTNLGIIYENKGDFPKSRAYYLKALKNSQTEYTIAGTHSNLGSLELRDANYNRALYHYQQSLDIRLKSKNKSILSDYLGISEAYAGLNNYKKAYETRLDFYEVYDSIYEQTKIEKINELETKYETEKKEAQIALQNEEIKTLNVQAENDKLTKSLYGTGMLSFLAIAGLVYFVFKQRIKKNKIEQEKQEAILKQEIEFKKKELTSQTLHLVQKNTFIQELKENLEKIKKSPELFKVEFRRIVMLLKKQSAEDKDWEVFKSYFSEVHNNFDNKLKAIYEDITEKEIRLASFLRMNLSTKEIASMLNVLPESVLKSKYRLKKKLNLDKETDLGSFLNGL
;
A
#
# COMPACT_ATOMS: atom_id res chain seq x y z
N MET A 1 -58.05 0.47 -3.27
CA MET A 1 -56.89 0.01 -2.46
C MET A 1 -56.14 1.23 -1.93
N LYS A 2 -56.48 1.69 -0.72
CA LYS A 2 -55.84 2.85 -0.07
C LYS A 2 -54.47 2.42 0.47
N LYS A 3 -53.38 2.71 -0.25
CA LYS A 3 -52.03 2.76 0.36
C LYS A 3 -51.96 4.03 1.21
N LEU A 4 -52.50 3.98 2.44
CA LEU A 4 -52.15 4.97 3.46
C LEU A 4 -50.69 4.70 3.83
N ILE A 5 -49.76 5.42 3.21
CA ILE A 5 -48.35 5.35 3.58
C ILE A 5 -48.16 6.36 4.70
N PHE A 6 -48.04 5.87 5.94
CA PHE A 6 -47.58 6.67 7.08
C PHE A 6 -46.06 6.86 6.93
N ILE A 7 -45.65 7.80 6.07
CA ILE A 7 -44.25 8.24 6.04
C ILE A 7 -44.09 9.28 7.15
N PHE A 8 -43.70 8.84 8.34
CA PHE A 8 -42.97 9.71 9.26
C PHE A 8 -41.49 9.58 8.92
N SER A 9 -40.99 10.48 8.07
CA SER A 9 -39.56 10.65 7.88
C SER A 9 -39.01 11.48 9.04
N LEU A 10 -37.88 11.04 9.60
CA LEU A 10 -37.19 11.68 10.73
C LEU A 10 -36.50 13.01 10.36
N LEU A 11 -36.79 13.59 9.18
CA LEU A 11 -36.22 14.89 8.80
C LEU A 11 -36.93 16.09 9.43
N SER A 12 -38.04 15.91 10.14
CA SER A 12 -38.80 17.02 10.75
C SER A 12 -38.72 17.08 12.29
N CYS A 13 -37.59 16.75 12.91
CA CYS A 13 -37.37 16.97 14.35
C CYS A 13 -37.04 18.44 14.72
N PHE A 14 -37.45 19.42 13.91
CA PHE A 14 -37.28 20.86 14.19
C PHE A 14 -38.60 21.61 14.05
N CYS A 15 -39.59 21.36 14.91
CA CYS A 15 -40.77 22.22 15.03
C CYS A 15 -41.36 22.14 16.44
N SER A 16 -40.80 22.93 17.36
CA SER A 16 -41.52 23.49 18.54
C SER A 16 -40.65 24.36 19.46
N ASN A 17 -39.41 24.69 19.07
CA ASN A 17 -38.56 25.66 19.80
C ASN A 17 -37.93 26.72 18.87
N ALA A 18 -38.56 26.97 17.72
CA ALA A 18 -37.95 27.65 16.56
C ALA A 18 -37.41 29.05 16.86
N GLN A 19 -38.08 29.88 17.68
CA GLN A 19 -37.62 31.25 17.93
C GLN A 19 -36.40 31.33 18.86
N ILE A 20 -36.36 30.55 19.94
CA ILE A 20 -35.22 30.55 20.89
C ILE A 20 -34.02 29.82 20.25
N VAL A 21 -34.28 28.74 19.49
CA VAL A 21 -33.24 28.02 18.74
C VAL A 21 -32.73 28.85 17.54
N GLN A 22 -33.58 29.63 16.86
CA GLN A 22 -33.13 30.55 15.80
C GLN A 22 -32.25 31.67 16.36
N GLN A 23 -32.64 32.27 17.48
CA GLN A 23 -31.85 33.38 18.03
C GLN A 23 -30.48 32.92 18.53
N ASP A 24 -30.38 31.71 19.11
CA ASP A 24 -29.11 31.10 19.49
C ASP A 24 -28.28 30.65 18.28
N ALA A 25 -28.93 30.16 17.21
CA ALA A 25 -28.27 29.83 15.94
C ALA A 25 -27.73 31.07 15.23
N ASP A 26 -28.48 32.18 15.22
CA ASP A 26 -28.09 33.43 14.57
C ASP A 26 -26.90 34.09 15.27
N ASN A 27 -26.88 34.07 16.61
CA ASN A 27 -25.73 34.51 17.39
C ASN A 27 -24.48 33.66 17.12
N LYS A 28 -24.62 32.34 16.96
CA LYS A 28 -23.52 31.43 16.60
C LYS A 28 -23.03 31.67 15.18
N ILE A 29 -23.93 31.85 14.22
CA ILE A 29 -23.58 32.20 12.84
C ILE A 29 -22.75 33.49 12.81
N ASP A 30 -23.20 34.54 13.49
CA ASP A 30 -22.52 35.83 13.52
C ASP A 30 -21.14 35.74 14.18
N SER A 31 -21.01 34.96 15.26
CA SER A 31 -19.74 34.74 15.94
C SER A 31 -18.74 34.00 15.05
N ILE A 32 -19.17 32.88 14.44
CA ILE A 32 -18.30 32.05 13.60
C ILE A 32 -17.92 32.80 12.30
N SER A 33 -18.87 33.52 11.70
CA SER A 33 -18.63 34.28 10.47
C SER A 33 -17.64 35.43 10.64
N LYS A 34 -17.52 36.00 11.85
CA LYS A 34 -16.51 37.04 12.15
C LYS A 34 -15.11 36.46 12.31
N ILE A 35 -14.97 35.29 12.95
CA ILE A 35 -13.66 34.68 13.20
C ILE A 35 -13.11 33.94 11.98
N ILE A 36 -13.97 33.39 11.12
CA ILE A 36 -13.56 32.55 9.99
C ILE A 36 -12.75 33.30 8.93
N VAL A 37 -12.94 34.64 8.82
CA VAL A 37 -12.19 35.51 7.91
C VAL A 37 -10.69 35.52 8.26
N ASN A 38 -10.36 35.38 9.54
CA ASN A 38 -8.98 35.43 10.05
C ASN A 38 -8.38 34.04 10.30
N GLN A 39 -9.18 32.99 10.20
CA GLN A 39 -8.73 31.61 10.36
C GLN A 39 -8.06 31.08 9.09
N LYS A 40 -7.09 30.17 9.27
CA LYS A 40 -6.38 29.48 8.20
C LYS A 40 -6.27 27.99 8.52
N GLY A 41 -6.17 27.18 7.47
CA GLY A 41 -6.04 25.73 7.61
C GLY A 41 -7.17 25.11 8.44
N GLU A 42 -6.81 24.19 9.33
CA GLU A 42 -7.74 23.35 10.11
C GLU A 42 -8.82 24.11 10.87
N THR A 43 -8.48 25.21 11.54
CA THR A 43 -9.45 26.02 12.30
C THR A 43 -10.54 26.62 11.43
N LYS A 44 -10.20 26.97 10.19
CA LYS A 44 -11.15 27.53 9.22
C LYS A 44 -12.12 26.47 8.73
N THR A 45 -11.62 25.27 8.52
CA THR A 45 -12.41 24.16 8.00
C THR A 45 -13.40 23.61 9.02
N GLU A 46 -13.05 23.58 10.30
CA GLU A 46 -13.99 23.24 11.38
C GLU A 46 -15.11 24.29 11.49
N SER A 47 -14.78 25.57 11.34
CA SER A 47 -15.78 26.64 11.26
C SER A 47 -16.70 26.49 10.05
N TYR A 48 -16.21 26.00 8.90
CA TYR A 48 -17.08 25.65 7.77
C TYR A 48 -18.07 24.55 8.14
N LEU A 49 -17.63 23.46 8.76
CA LEU A 49 -18.52 22.36 9.17
C LEU A 49 -19.63 22.82 10.13
N GLN A 50 -19.30 23.71 11.08
CA GLN A 50 -20.29 24.30 11.98
C GLN A 50 -21.26 25.23 11.25
N LEU A 51 -20.76 26.10 10.38
CA LEU A 51 -21.60 27.00 9.58
C LEU A 51 -22.53 26.22 8.65
N ILE A 52 -22.08 25.12 8.04
CA ILE A 52 -22.93 24.29 7.20
C ILE A 52 -24.13 23.79 7.99
N LYS A 53 -23.91 23.24 9.20
CA LYS A 53 -25.00 22.74 10.06
C LYS A 53 -26.02 23.83 10.41
N LEU A 54 -25.54 25.05 10.66
CA LEU A 54 -26.39 26.20 11.00
C LEU A 54 -27.15 26.75 9.79
N TYR A 55 -26.51 26.80 8.61
CA TYR A 55 -27.11 27.32 7.39
C TYR A 55 -27.98 26.32 6.65
N LEU A 56 -27.83 25.01 6.85
CA LEU A 56 -28.59 24.00 6.10
C LEU A 56 -30.11 24.20 6.19
N GLY A 57 -30.61 24.61 7.36
CA GLY A 57 -32.02 24.92 7.57
C GLY A 57 -32.41 26.38 7.35
N LYS A 58 -31.45 27.29 7.11
CA LYS A 58 -31.68 28.75 7.02
C LYS A 58 -31.43 29.31 5.63
N SER A 59 -30.31 28.95 5.01
CA SER A 59 -29.90 29.36 3.66
C SER A 59 -29.15 28.18 3.02
N PRO A 60 -29.87 27.26 2.36
CA PRO A 60 -29.28 26.10 1.71
C PRO A 60 -28.17 26.45 0.71
N GLU A 61 -28.33 27.55 -0.03
CA GLU A 61 -27.36 28.04 -0.99
C GLU A 61 -26.06 28.45 -0.31
N THR A 62 -26.16 29.13 0.84
CA THR A 62 -24.99 29.50 1.65
C THR A 62 -24.33 28.26 2.26
N ALA A 63 -25.12 27.30 2.75
CA ALA A 63 -24.61 26.04 3.25
C ALA A 63 -23.80 25.30 2.17
N LYS A 64 -24.29 25.30 0.92
CA LYS A 64 -23.61 24.69 -0.22
C LYS A 64 -22.23 25.31 -0.50
N LEU A 65 -22.12 26.64 -0.47
CA LEU A 65 -20.83 27.32 -0.63
C LEU A 65 -19.80 26.88 0.43
N TYR A 66 -20.24 26.69 1.68
CA TYR A 66 -19.37 26.21 2.74
C TYR A 66 -19.01 24.73 2.60
N ILE A 67 -19.93 23.88 2.09
CA ILE A 67 -19.62 22.48 1.75
C ILE A 67 -18.51 22.41 0.70
N ASP A 68 -18.63 23.20 -0.37
CA ASP A 68 -17.64 23.24 -1.45
C ASP A 68 -16.29 23.79 -0.97
N SER A 69 -16.32 24.81 -0.10
CA SER A 69 -15.11 25.37 0.52
C SER A 69 -14.41 24.35 1.42
N ALA A 70 -15.17 23.64 2.27
CA ALA A 70 -14.63 22.60 3.15
C ALA A 70 -14.04 21.43 2.36
N ARG A 71 -14.66 21.05 1.24
CA ARG A 71 -14.16 20.01 0.34
C ARG A 71 -12.85 20.43 -0.34
N ALA A 72 -12.79 21.65 -0.86
CA ALA A 72 -11.60 22.19 -1.51
C ALA A 72 -10.40 22.25 -0.54
N ASP A 73 -10.63 22.72 0.68
CA ASP A 73 -9.61 22.71 1.74
C ASP A 73 -9.19 21.28 2.09
N ALA A 74 -10.15 20.35 2.23
CA ALA A 74 -9.85 18.97 2.56
C ALA A 74 -8.96 18.29 1.50
N ILE A 75 -9.19 18.58 0.22
CA ILE A 75 -8.34 18.09 -0.88
C ILE A 75 -6.96 18.76 -0.82
N THR A 76 -6.92 20.08 -0.63
CA THR A 76 -5.67 20.87 -0.61
C THR A 76 -4.75 20.43 0.54
N TYR A 77 -5.32 20.16 1.71
CA TYR A 77 -4.56 19.75 2.90
C TYR A 77 -4.54 18.23 3.12
N ASN A 78 -5.05 17.43 2.16
CA ASN A 78 -5.13 15.97 2.22
C ASN A 78 -5.78 15.42 3.51
N ARG A 79 -6.88 16.05 3.94
CA ARG A 79 -7.63 15.73 5.16
C ARG A 79 -8.83 14.83 4.85
N LYS A 80 -8.62 13.52 4.95
CA LYS A 80 -9.66 12.51 4.64
C LYS A 80 -10.88 12.58 5.55
N ASP A 81 -10.68 12.94 6.82
CA ASP A 81 -11.75 13.10 7.82
C ASP A 81 -12.72 14.23 7.46
N ILE A 82 -12.17 15.38 7.06
CA ILE A 82 -12.96 16.53 6.61
C ILE A 82 -13.59 16.23 5.26
N LEU A 83 -12.85 15.58 4.34
CA LEU A 83 -13.39 15.17 3.06
C LEU A 83 -14.62 14.27 3.23
N ALA A 84 -14.55 13.30 4.15
CA ALA A 84 -15.66 12.42 4.50
C ALA A 84 -16.87 13.20 5.05
N ARG A 85 -16.64 14.15 5.97
CA ARG A 85 -17.70 15.03 6.51
C ARG A 85 -18.31 15.92 5.44
N SER A 86 -17.53 16.39 4.47
CA SER A 86 -18.02 17.18 3.33
C SER A 86 -18.96 16.36 2.44
N TYR A 87 -18.63 15.09 2.18
CA TYR A 87 -19.50 14.19 1.42
C TYR A 87 -20.77 13.85 2.20
N HIS A 88 -20.65 13.55 3.49
CA HIS A 88 -21.82 13.31 4.34
C HIS A 88 -22.79 14.49 4.32
N THR A 89 -22.26 15.71 4.47
CA THR A 89 -23.10 16.90 4.54
C THR A 89 -23.67 17.29 3.17
N GLU A 90 -22.93 17.03 2.08
CA GLU A 90 -23.48 17.10 0.72
C GLU A 90 -24.61 16.09 0.50
N GLY A 91 -24.47 14.89 1.06
CA GLY A 91 -25.51 13.86 1.05
C GLY A 91 -26.79 14.37 1.70
N ILE A 92 -26.68 14.96 2.90
CA ILE A 92 -27.83 15.58 3.57
C ILE A 92 -28.41 16.74 2.74
N TYR A 93 -27.57 17.65 2.25
CA TYR A 93 -28.01 18.79 1.43
C TYR A 93 -28.78 18.33 0.20
N THR A 94 -28.23 17.35 -0.53
CA THR A 94 -28.85 16.81 -1.74
C THR A 94 -30.18 16.13 -1.41
N LEU A 95 -30.22 15.38 -0.30
CA LEU A 95 -31.42 14.70 0.15
C LEU A 95 -32.53 15.68 0.55
N SER A 96 -32.23 16.71 1.34
CA SER A 96 -33.24 17.59 1.94
C SER A 96 -33.60 18.80 1.08
N VAL A 97 -32.68 19.28 0.23
CA VAL A 97 -32.84 20.52 -0.55
C VAL A 97 -33.09 20.23 -2.02
N LYS A 98 -32.35 19.27 -2.59
CA LYS A 98 -32.49 18.92 -4.01
C LYS A 98 -33.53 17.83 -4.26
N ASN A 99 -33.91 17.07 -3.22
CA ASN A 99 -34.72 15.86 -3.33
C ASN A 99 -34.15 14.87 -4.36
N ASP A 100 -32.82 14.86 -4.54
CA ASP A 100 -32.11 13.95 -5.43
C ASP A 100 -31.51 12.81 -4.60
N TYR A 101 -32.27 11.75 -4.46
CA TYR A 101 -31.92 10.62 -3.59
C TYR A 101 -30.80 9.76 -4.17
N VAL A 102 -30.58 9.78 -5.49
CA VAL A 102 -29.49 9.06 -6.15
C VAL A 102 -28.17 9.75 -5.83
N LEU A 103 -28.08 11.06 -6.09
CA LEU A 103 -26.87 11.82 -5.77
C LEU A 103 -26.62 11.89 -4.26
N ALA A 104 -27.68 11.91 -3.43
CA ALA A 104 -27.52 11.78 -1.98
C ALA A 104 -26.87 10.44 -1.59
N SER A 105 -27.33 9.32 -2.19
CA SER A 105 -26.77 7.99 -1.96
C SER A 105 -25.30 7.92 -2.36
N GLU A 106 -24.94 8.42 -3.56
CA GLU A 106 -23.54 8.47 -4.04
C GLU A 106 -22.63 9.25 -3.07
N ASN A 107 -23.13 10.34 -2.47
CA ASN A 107 -22.38 11.13 -1.50
C ASN A 107 -22.25 10.41 -0.15
N PHE A 108 -23.31 9.76 0.33
CA PHE A 108 -23.22 8.97 1.56
C PHE A 108 -22.27 7.78 1.41
N GLU A 109 -22.25 7.09 0.27
CA GLU A 109 -21.31 5.98 0.01
C GLU A 109 -19.85 6.43 0.06
N LYS A 110 -19.53 7.58 -0.57
CA LYS A 110 -18.19 8.18 -0.49
C LYS A 110 -17.81 8.53 0.96
N ALA A 111 -18.75 9.05 1.73
CA ALA A 111 -18.54 9.35 3.14
C ALA A 111 -18.30 8.08 3.97
N ILE A 112 -19.13 7.04 3.77
CA ILE A 112 -19.05 5.74 4.45
C ILE A 112 -17.69 5.11 4.22
N HIS A 113 -17.23 5.01 2.96
CA HIS A 113 -15.93 4.42 2.63
C HIS A 113 -14.78 5.13 3.36
N LEU A 114 -14.82 6.46 3.43
CA LEU A 114 -13.79 7.22 4.14
C LEU A 114 -13.91 7.07 5.66
N PHE A 115 -15.11 7.15 6.25
CA PHE A 115 -15.28 6.97 7.69
C PHE A 115 -14.93 5.56 8.17
N ASP A 116 -15.21 4.54 7.37
CA ASP A 116 -14.75 3.16 7.60
C ASP A 116 -13.22 3.11 7.66
N SER A 117 -12.54 3.69 6.65
CA SER A 117 -11.07 3.72 6.60
C SER A 117 -10.40 4.51 7.72
N LEU A 118 -11.16 5.38 8.40
CA LEU A 118 -10.70 6.23 9.49
C LEU A 118 -11.17 5.74 10.86
N GLU A 119 -11.91 4.62 10.92
CA GLU A 119 -12.49 4.04 12.14
C GLU A 119 -13.35 5.05 12.93
N MET A 120 -14.07 5.91 12.21
CA MET A 120 -14.93 6.94 12.81
C MET A 120 -16.37 6.47 12.96
N SER A 121 -16.66 5.70 14.01
CA SER A 121 -17.94 5.00 14.22
C SER A 121 -19.17 5.92 14.17
N LYS A 122 -19.15 7.05 14.88
CA LYS A 122 -20.32 7.95 14.99
C LYS A 122 -20.77 8.56 13.65
N PRO A 123 -19.91 9.24 12.87
CA PRO A 123 -20.30 9.76 11.56
C PRO A 123 -20.54 8.66 10.51
N LEU A 124 -19.92 7.48 10.68
CA LEU A 124 -20.22 6.30 9.88
C LEU A 124 -21.67 5.85 10.08
N ILE A 125 -22.12 5.67 11.33
CA ILE A 125 -23.52 5.34 11.68
C ILE A 125 -24.48 6.37 11.05
N GLN A 126 -24.18 7.66 11.17
CA GLN A 126 -25.01 8.73 10.60
C GLN A 126 -25.09 8.65 9.07
N SER A 127 -23.98 8.34 8.40
CA SER A 127 -23.94 8.22 6.94
C SER A 127 -24.65 6.95 6.45
N LEU A 128 -24.53 5.83 7.17
CA LEU A 128 -25.27 4.59 6.90
C LEU A 128 -26.78 4.80 7.06
N ASN A 129 -27.20 5.51 8.11
CA ASN A 129 -28.59 5.88 8.31
C ASN A 129 -29.10 6.82 7.21
N GLY A 130 -28.29 7.78 6.76
CA GLY A 130 -28.61 8.67 5.64
C GLY A 130 -28.77 7.91 4.32
N LEU A 131 -27.84 7.00 4.02
CA LEU A 131 -27.90 6.13 2.84
C LEU A 131 -29.14 5.22 2.89
N GLY A 132 -29.39 4.57 4.02
CA GLY A 132 -30.56 3.72 4.20
C GLY A 132 -31.87 4.49 4.01
N HIS A 133 -31.94 5.75 4.45
CA HIS A 133 -33.09 6.60 4.21
C HIS A 133 -33.29 6.93 2.72
N ALA A 134 -32.21 7.31 2.02
CA ALA A 134 -32.26 7.60 0.58
C ALA A 134 -32.69 6.36 -0.23
N GLN A 135 -32.12 5.20 0.06
CA GLN A 135 -32.46 3.92 -0.58
C GLN A 135 -33.92 3.52 -0.37
N ASN A 136 -34.45 3.71 0.85
CA ASN A 136 -35.86 3.47 1.12
C ASN A 136 -36.78 4.34 0.25
N ILE A 137 -36.43 5.63 0.05
CA ILE A 137 -37.22 6.52 -0.82
C ILE A 137 -37.12 6.08 -2.28
N LEU A 138 -35.96 5.58 -2.72
CA LEU A 138 -35.75 4.98 -4.04
C LEU A 138 -36.44 3.61 -4.19
N GLY A 139 -37.03 3.06 -3.13
CA GLY A 139 -37.69 1.75 -3.14
C GLY A 139 -36.74 0.56 -2.99
N ASP A 140 -35.46 0.79 -2.73
CA ASP A 140 -34.46 -0.24 -2.42
C ASP A 140 -34.52 -0.59 -0.92
N PHE A 141 -35.57 -1.34 -0.57
CA PHE A 141 -35.84 -1.74 0.81
C PHE A 141 -34.78 -2.70 1.37
N GLU A 142 -34.21 -3.56 0.52
CA GLU A 142 -33.24 -4.57 0.95
C GLU A 142 -31.93 -3.93 1.40
N ASN A 143 -31.33 -3.07 0.57
CA ASN A 143 -30.10 -2.38 0.95
C ASN A 143 -30.34 -1.36 2.07
N SER A 144 -31.51 -0.72 2.09
CA SER A 144 -31.89 0.18 3.19
C SER A 144 -31.84 -0.53 4.54
N ILE A 145 -32.50 -1.68 4.67
CA ILE A 145 -32.50 -2.49 5.90
C ILE A 145 -31.08 -2.95 6.24
N LYS A 146 -30.32 -3.42 5.25
CA LYS A 146 -28.92 -3.86 5.44
C LYS A 146 -28.04 -2.75 6.02
N ASN A 147 -28.13 -1.53 5.48
CA ASN A 147 -27.36 -0.39 5.95
C ASN A 147 -27.78 0.07 7.35
N HIS A 148 -29.08 0.09 7.66
CA HIS A 148 -29.55 0.40 9.01
C HIS A 148 -29.15 -0.68 10.03
N LEU A 149 -29.18 -1.96 9.67
CA LEU A 149 -28.71 -3.03 10.55
C LEU A 149 -27.21 -2.93 10.80
N ARG A 150 -26.42 -2.61 9.78
CA ARG A 150 -24.99 -2.33 9.93
C ARG A 150 -24.75 -1.14 10.86
N ALA A 151 -25.52 -0.06 10.70
CA ALA A 151 -25.44 1.11 11.58
C ALA A 151 -25.79 0.75 13.03
N LEU A 152 -26.80 -0.11 13.22
CA LEU A 152 -27.21 -0.58 14.55
C LEU A 152 -26.13 -1.43 15.21
N ASP A 153 -25.55 -2.38 14.48
CA ASP A 153 -24.47 -3.25 14.97
C ASP A 153 -23.26 -2.42 15.44
N ILE A 154 -22.84 -1.43 14.65
CA ILE A 154 -21.77 -0.51 15.03
C ILE A 154 -22.19 0.28 16.28
N ALA A 155 -23.40 0.83 16.33
CA ALA A 155 -23.89 1.59 17.47
C ALA A 155 -23.92 0.78 18.77
N GLU A 156 -24.32 -0.50 18.71
CA GLU A 156 -24.34 -1.41 19.86
C GLU A 156 -22.94 -1.81 20.31
N SER A 157 -22.00 -1.95 19.37
CA SER A 157 -20.60 -2.24 19.68
C SER A 157 -19.89 -1.08 20.38
N THR A 158 -20.37 0.15 20.17
CA THR A 158 -19.86 1.36 20.83
C THR A 158 -20.66 1.63 22.10
N SER A 159 -20.12 1.25 23.26
CA SER A 159 -20.77 1.22 24.59
C SER A 159 -21.33 2.56 25.15
N GLU A 160 -21.40 3.63 24.36
CA GLU A 160 -21.77 4.98 24.80
C GLU A 160 -22.82 5.70 23.90
N ASP A 161 -23.34 5.07 22.83
CA ASP A 161 -24.22 5.75 21.86
C ASP A 161 -25.68 5.25 21.86
N ASP A 162 -26.32 5.27 23.03
CA ASP A 162 -27.76 4.97 23.20
C ASP A 162 -28.65 5.77 22.24
N TYR A 163 -28.27 7.02 21.93
CA TYR A 163 -29.00 7.84 20.99
C TYR A 163 -28.96 7.25 19.56
N SER A 164 -27.79 6.82 19.09
CA SER A 164 -27.67 6.15 17.79
C SER A 164 -28.40 4.81 17.76
N VAL A 165 -28.35 4.02 18.83
CA VAL A 165 -29.12 2.77 18.94
C VAL A 165 -30.62 3.04 18.83
N ALA A 166 -31.13 4.03 19.59
CA ALA A 166 -32.53 4.38 19.58
C ALA A 166 -33.02 4.87 18.22
N THR A 167 -32.30 5.82 17.61
CA THR A 167 -32.67 6.42 16.31
C THR A 167 -32.55 5.43 15.15
N THR A 168 -31.53 4.57 15.16
CA THR A 168 -31.36 3.53 14.14
C THR A 168 -32.44 2.45 14.28
N SER A 169 -32.71 1.98 15.50
CA SER A 169 -33.79 1.03 15.76
C SER A 169 -35.14 1.61 15.34
N PHE A 170 -35.38 2.90 15.56
CA PHE A 170 -36.60 3.56 15.13
C PHE A 170 -36.74 3.54 13.60
N ASN A 171 -35.66 3.88 12.86
CA ASN A 171 -35.67 3.82 11.40
C ASN A 171 -35.98 2.40 10.89
N ILE A 172 -35.38 1.37 11.49
CA ILE A 172 -35.66 -0.03 11.16
C ILE A 172 -37.13 -0.39 11.44
N ALA A 173 -37.67 0.06 12.57
CA ALA A 173 -39.08 -0.15 12.92
C ALA A 173 -40.03 0.45 11.86
N GLN A 174 -39.73 1.67 11.40
CA GLN A 174 -40.48 2.34 10.33
C GLN A 174 -40.44 1.54 9.02
N LEU A 175 -39.29 1.00 8.64
CA LEU A 175 -39.15 0.18 7.43
C LEU A 175 -39.98 -1.11 7.52
N PHE A 176 -39.96 -1.78 8.68
CA PHE A 176 -40.79 -2.96 8.89
C PHE A 176 -42.29 -2.62 8.92
N LEU A 177 -42.68 -1.46 9.47
CA LEU A 177 -44.06 -0.98 9.43
C LEU A 177 -44.53 -0.78 7.98
N LEU A 178 -43.70 -0.14 7.14
CA LEU A 178 -43.98 0.07 5.71
C LEU A 178 -44.03 -1.24 4.93
N SER A 179 -43.15 -2.19 5.27
CA SER A 179 -43.10 -3.55 4.71
C SER A 179 -44.20 -4.47 5.26
N GLN A 180 -45.12 -3.94 6.06
CA GLN A 180 -46.24 -4.66 6.69
C GLN A 180 -45.80 -5.79 7.66
N ASN A 181 -44.55 -5.78 8.11
CA ASN A 181 -44.04 -6.71 9.11
C ASN A 181 -44.19 -6.09 10.52
N TYR A 182 -45.43 -6.08 11.02
CA TYR A 182 -45.78 -5.37 12.25
C TYR A 182 -45.13 -5.95 13.50
N ASP A 183 -44.90 -7.27 13.54
CA ASP A 183 -44.27 -7.92 14.69
C ASP A 183 -42.80 -7.54 14.82
N LYS A 184 -42.06 -7.50 13.70
CA LYS A 184 -40.69 -6.96 13.71
C LYS A 184 -40.66 -5.47 14.02
N ALA A 185 -41.57 -4.68 13.44
CA ALA A 185 -41.65 -3.24 13.73
C ALA A 185 -41.78 -2.99 15.24
N LYS A 186 -42.65 -3.75 15.92
CA LYS A 186 -42.82 -3.67 17.38
C LYS A 186 -41.54 -3.98 18.15
N ILE A 187 -40.79 -5.02 17.78
CA ILE A 187 -39.52 -5.37 18.44
C ILE A 187 -38.56 -4.17 18.41
N TYR A 188 -38.40 -3.54 17.24
CA TYR A 188 -37.49 -2.40 17.10
C TYR A 188 -38.02 -1.12 17.76
N TYR A 189 -39.34 -0.93 17.83
CA TYR A 189 -39.94 0.16 18.62
C TYR A 189 -39.69 0.01 20.11
N GLU A 190 -39.81 -1.20 20.67
CA GLU A 190 -39.47 -1.43 22.08
C GLU A 190 -37.98 -1.24 22.33
N LYS A 191 -37.11 -1.70 21.41
CA LYS A 191 -35.67 -1.41 21.47
C LYS A 191 -35.40 0.10 21.46
N THR A 192 -36.08 0.88 20.62
CA THR A 192 -35.96 2.35 20.66
C THR A 192 -36.29 2.91 22.03
N LYS A 193 -37.35 2.42 22.70
CA LYS A 193 -37.78 2.89 24.02
C LYS A 193 -36.79 2.53 25.13
N GLU A 194 -36.13 1.38 25.04
CA GLU A 194 -35.10 0.94 25.99
C GLU A 194 -33.86 1.86 25.99
N HIS A 195 -33.55 2.47 24.83
CA HIS A 195 -32.35 3.30 24.63
C HIS A 195 -32.64 4.81 24.57
N THR A 196 -33.85 5.28 24.92
CA THR A 196 -34.11 6.72 24.94
C THR A 196 -35.17 7.15 25.95
N ASN A 197 -34.91 8.28 26.60
CA ASN A 197 -35.89 9.03 27.40
C ASN A 197 -36.36 10.31 26.68
N ASN A 198 -36.01 10.48 25.41
CA ASN A 198 -36.40 11.67 24.66
C ASN A 198 -37.91 11.63 24.37
N PRO A 199 -38.72 12.55 24.92
CA PRO A 199 -40.17 12.48 24.81
C PRO A 199 -40.65 12.63 23.36
N THR A 200 -39.92 13.32 22.50
CA THR A 200 -40.20 13.42 21.06
C THR A 200 -40.08 12.06 20.38
N ILE A 201 -38.97 11.33 20.63
CA ILE A 201 -38.73 10.01 20.02
C ILE A 201 -39.77 9.01 20.54
N LEU A 202 -40.00 8.98 21.86
CA LEU A 202 -41.01 8.12 22.47
C LEU A 202 -42.42 8.37 21.91
N ASN A 203 -42.76 9.64 21.68
CA ASN A 203 -44.03 9.98 21.05
C ASN A 203 -44.13 9.48 19.60
N HIS A 204 -43.05 9.56 18.81
CA HIS A 204 -43.03 8.96 17.47
C HIS A 204 -43.15 7.44 17.51
N VAL A 205 -42.52 6.79 18.48
CA VAL A 205 -42.69 5.34 18.71
C VAL A 205 -44.16 5.01 19.01
N ASN A 206 -44.82 5.77 19.89
CA ASN A 206 -46.24 5.57 20.21
C ASN A 206 -47.12 5.71 18.95
N ALA A 207 -46.90 6.73 18.12
CA ALA A 207 -47.62 6.88 16.87
C ALA A 207 -47.39 5.69 15.91
N GLY A 208 -46.15 5.19 15.82
CA GLY A 208 -45.79 4.01 15.02
C GLY A 208 -46.45 2.72 15.51
N LEU A 209 -46.42 2.47 16.83
CA LEU A 209 -47.10 1.35 17.47
C LEU A 209 -48.62 1.44 17.28
N GLY A 210 -49.21 2.63 17.42
CA GLY A 210 -50.62 2.86 17.14
C GLY A 210 -51.00 2.45 15.70
N SER A 211 -50.17 2.81 14.73
CA SER A 211 -50.34 2.40 13.33
C SER A 211 -50.21 0.88 13.15
N ALA A 212 -49.21 0.26 13.78
CA ALA A 212 -49.02 -1.20 13.73
C ALA A 212 -50.23 -1.96 14.27
N TYR A 213 -50.72 -1.60 15.47
CA TYR A 213 -51.88 -2.24 16.07
C TYR A 213 -53.17 -2.01 15.25
N PHE A 214 -53.36 -0.81 14.69
CA PHE A 214 -54.50 -0.55 13.81
C PHE A 214 -54.50 -1.49 12.61
N ARG A 215 -53.35 -1.69 11.96
CA ARG A 215 -53.23 -2.57 10.79
C ARG A 215 -53.40 -4.05 11.12
N LYS A 216 -53.10 -4.45 12.36
CA LYS A 216 -53.42 -5.79 12.88
C LYS A 216 -54.90 -5.97 13.26
N GLY A 217 -55.71 -4.91 13.21
CA GLY A 217 -57.10 -4.92 13.67
C GLY A 217 -57.27 -4.82 15.19
N GLU A 218 -56.18 -4.59 15.93
CA GLU A 218 -56.19 -4.44 17.40
C GLU A 218 -56.54 -2.98 17.78
N TYR A 219 -57.78 -2.56 17.48
CA TYR A 219 -58.20 -1.17 17.55
C TYR A 219 -58.07 -0.52 18.93
N ASP A 220 -58.34 -1.25 20.02
CA ASP A 220 -58.27 -0.68 21.38
C ASP A 220 -56.83 -0.32 21.78
N LYS A 221 -55.85 -1.14 21.41
CA LYS A 221 -54.44 -0.82 21.62
C LYS A 221 -54.02 0.35 20.74
N ALA A 222 -54.47 0.39 19.49
CA ALA A 222 -54.18 1.50 18.59
C ALA A 222 -54.67 2.84 19.16
N ILE A 223 -55.89 2.87 19.71
CA ILE A 223 -56.47 4.04 20.37
C ILE A 223 -55.59 4.46 21.55
N GLN A 224 -55.22 3.54 22.45
CA GLN A 224 -54.41 3.84 23.63
C GLN A 224 -53.08 4.53 23.26
N TYR A 225 -52.37 4.03 22.25
CA TYR A 225 -51.10 4.63 21.83
C TYR A 225 -51.29 6.00 21.18
N ILE A 226 -52.33 6.20 20.35
CA ILE A 226 -52.59 7.50 19.72
C ILE A 226 -53.09 8.53 20.74
N GLU A 227 -53.88 8.13 21.73
CA GLU A 227 -54.31 9.02 22.82
C GLU A 227 -53.13 9.49 23.68
N SER A 228 -52.15 8.62 23.94
CA SER A 228 -50.89 9.04 24.59
C SER A 228 -50.16 10.11 23.76
N SER A 229 -50.14 9.97 22.43
CA SER A 229 -49.53 10.98 21.55
C SER A 229 -50.28 12.31 21.50
N LEU A 230 -51.62 12.30 21.64
CA LEU A 230 -52.41 13.54 21.70
C LEU A 230 -51.99 14.45 22.86
N GLU A 231 -51.72 13.87 24.03
CA GLU A 231 -51.29 14.64 25.21
C GLU A 231 -49.96 15.37 24.94
N TYR A 232 -49.01 14.68 24.30
CA TYR A 232 -47.74 15.25 23.89
C TYR A 232 -47.94 16.41 22.90
N TYR A 233 -48.68 16.19 21.80
CA TYR A 233 -48.93 17.21 20.77
C TYR A 233 -49.64 18.44 21.33
N THR A 234 -50.56 18.24 22.29
CA THR A 234 -51.25 19.34 22.98
C THR A 234 -50.26 20.16 23.80
N LYS A 235 -49.38 19.51 24.59
CA LYS A 235 -48.37 20.18 25.41
C LYS A 235 -47.34 20.96 24.58
N THR A 236 -46.97 20.44 23.41
CA THR A 236 -45.98 21.07 22.53
C THR A 236 -46.58 22.07 21.53
N ASN A 237 -47.90 22.31 21.57
CA ASN A 237 -48.62 23.13 20.59
C ASN A 237 -48.39 22.68 19.13
N ASP A 238 -48.22 21.39 18.90
CA ASP A 238 -48.06 20.82 17.55
C ASP A 238 -49.44 20.53 16.95
N TYR A 239 -50.09 21.59 16.47
CA TYR A 239 -51.45 21.51 15.91
C TYR A 239 -51.54 20.63 14.66
N ILE A 240 -50.47 20.53 13.87
CA ILE A 240 -50.43 19.68 12.67
C ILE A 240 -50.48 18.20 13.08
N SER A 241 -49.65 17.79 14.03
CA SER A 241 -49.67 16.42 14.52
C SER A 241 -50.93 16.10 15.32
N LEU A 242 -51.48 17.10 16.02
CA LEU A 242 -52.75 16.98 16.74
C LEU A 242 -53.93 16.69 15.80
N GLU A 243 -54.03 17.43 14.68
CA GLU A 243 -55.02 17.16 13.63
C GLU A 243 -54.90 15.72 13.10
N LYS A 244 -53.69 15.30 12.71
CA LYS A 244 -53.44 13.94 12.20
C LYS A 244 -53.83 12.86 13.21
N ALA A 245 -53.52 13.05 14.48
CA ALA A 245 -53.88 12.11 15.53
C ALA A 245 -55.39 12.00 15.71
N TYR A 246 -56.13 13.12 15.67
CA TYR A 246 -57.59 13.10 15.65
C TYR A 246 -58.16 12.42 14.41
N THR A 247 -57.60 12.69 13.23
CA THR A 247 -57.98 12.01 11.98
C THR A 247 -57.75 10.50 12.09
N ASN A 248 -56.64 10.06 12.66
CA ASN A 248 -56.36 8.63 12.86
C ASN A 248 -57.34 7.98 13.83
N LEU A 249 -57.70 8.63 14.94
CA LEU A 249 -58.74 8.13 15.84
C LEU A 249 -60.09 8.05 15.14
N GLY A 250 -60.44 9.05 14.32
CA GLY A 250 -61.62 9.02 13.46
C GLY A 250 -61.67 7.77 12.59
N ILE A 251 -60.56 7.45 11.90
CA ILE A 251 -60.42 6.25 11.07
C ILE A 251 -60.53 4.97 11.90
N ILE A 252 -59.89 4.91 13.07
CA ILE A 252 -59.91 3.71 13.91
C ILE A 252 -61.33 3.42 14.41
N TYR A 253 -62.04 4.43 14.91
CA TYR A 253 -63.43 4.28 15.36
C TYR A 253 -64.38 3.95 14.19
N GLU A 254 -64.13 4.49 13.00
CA GLU A 254 -64.87 4.13 11.79
C GLU A 254 -64.71 2.64 11.45
N ASN A 255 -63.49 2.11 11.51
CA ASN A 255 -63.22 0.69 11.25
C ASN A 255 -63.75 -0.22 12.36
N LYS A 256 -63.83 0.29 13.60
CA LYS A 256 -64.50 -0.38 14.72
C LYS A 256 -66.04 -0.35 14.61
N GLY A 257 -66.60 0.46 13.71
CA GLY A 257 -68.05 0.63 13.50
C GLY A 257 -68.71 1.67 14.42
N ASP A 258 -67.94 2.42 15.21
CA ASP A 258 -68.46 3.50 16.06
C ASP A 258 -68.46 4.83 15.29
N PHE A 259 -69.45 4.98 14.40
CA PHE A 259 -69.61 6.17 13.57
C PHE A 259 -69.80 7.47 14.38
N PRO A 260 -70.56 7.50 15.50
CA PRO A 260 -70.66 8.69 16.33
C PRO A 260 -69.31 9.17 16.89
N LYS A 261 -68.47 8.28 17.43
CA LYS A 261 -67.14 8.67 17.90
C LYS A 261 -66.23 9.07 16.75
N SER A 262 -66.26 8.32 15.64
CA SER A 262 -65.49 8.66 14.45
C SER A 262 -65.78 10.09 13.98
N ARG A 263 -67.07 10.44 13.85
CA ARG A 263 -67.55 11.79 13.51
C ARG A 263 -67.02 12.84 14.49
N ALA A 264 -67.11 12.57 15.80
CA ALA A 264 -66.63 13.50 16.83
C ALA A 264 -65.12 13.77 16.70
N TYR A 265 -64.31 12.75 16.41
CA TYR A 265 -62.86 12.91 16.20
C TYR A 265 -62.52 13.62 14.89
N TYR A 266 -63.21 13.32 13.78
CA TYR A 266 -63.02 14.09 12.55
C TYR A 266 -63.40 15.57 12.69
N LEU A 267 -64.46 15.90 13.46
CA LEU A 267 -64.78 17.31 13.76
C LEU A 267 -63.71 17.98 14.63
N LYS A 268 -63.08 17.25 15.56
CA LYS A 268 -61.90 17.76 16.29
C LYS A 268 -60.72 17.99 15.36
N ALA A 269 -60.46 17.08 14.40
CA ALA A 269 -59.41 17.26 13.40
C ALA A 269 -59.68 18.52 12.54
N LEU A 270 -60.92 18.71 12.09
CA LEU A 270 -61.32 19.88 11.30
C LEU A 270 -61.09 21.19 12.06
N LYS A 271 -61.44 21.22 13.35
CA LYS A 271 -61.22 22.39 14.23
C LYS A 271 -59.74 22.73 14.40
N ASN A 272 -58.85 21.73 14.33
CA ASN A 272 -57.40 21.91 14.50
C ASN A 272 -56.64 21.98 13.18
N SER A 273 -57.33 21.90 12.04
CA SER A 273 -56.70 21.99 10.72
C SER A 273 -56.21 23.40 10.44
N GLN A 274 -54.95 23.53 10.02
CA GLN A 274 -54.30 24.82 9.76
C GLN A 274 -54.15 25.16 8.26
N THR A 275 -54.39 24.19 7.38
CA THR A 275 -54.15 24.34 5.95
C THR A 275 -55.35 23.91 5.14
N GLU A 276 -55.56 24.54 3.97
CA GLU A 276 -56.58 24.12 3.01
C GLU A 276 -56.48 22.63 2.67
N TYR A 277 -55.25 22.09 2.56
CA TYR A 277 -55.01 20.67 2.34
C TYR A 277 -55.60 19.78 3.44
N THR A 278 -55.34 20.11 4.72
CA THR A 278 -55.84 19.32 5.88
C THR A 278 -57.34 19.47 6.06
N ILE A 279 -57.88 20.67 5.83
CA ILE A 279 -59.33 20.94 5.83
C ILE A 279 -60.03 20.09 4.77
N ALA A 280 -59.54 20.10 3.52
CA ALA A 280 -60.11 19.30 2.45
C ALA A 280 -60.02 17.80 2.74
N GLY A 281 -58.88 17.32 3.24
CA GLY A 281 -58.70 15.93 3.67
C GLY A 281 -59.74 15.50 4.71
N THR A 282 -59.93 16.31 5.74
CA THR A 282 -60.87 16.01 6.83
C THR A 282 -62.32 16.03 6.34
N HIS A 283 -62.70 16.99 5.48
CA HIS A 283 -64.02 17.00 4.85
C HIS A 283 -64.26 15.77 3.98
N SER A 284 -63.28 15.31 3.20
CA SER A 284 -63.41 14.09 2.41
C SER A 284 -63.62 12.84 3.30
N ASN A 285 -62.91 12.76 4.43
CA ASN A 285 -63.10 11.68 5.42
C ASN A 285 -64.49 11.72 6.06
N LEU A 286 -64.97 12.92 6.44
CA LEU A 286 -66.35 13.10 6.93
C LEU A 286 -67.38 12.71 5.85
N GLY A 287 -67.17 13.09 4.59
CA GLY A 287 -68.02 12.71 3.47
C GLY A 287 -68.11 11.18 3.33
N SER A 288 -66.96 10.51 3.40
CA SER A 288 -66.87 9.04 3.37
C SER A 288 -67.58 8.40 4.56
N LEU A 289 -67.44 8.95 5.75
CA LEU A 289 -68.13 8.45 6.94
C LEU A 289 -69.64 8.58 6.81
N GLU A 290 -70.14 9.75 6.40
CA GLU A 290 -71.58 9.98 6.22
C GLU A 290 -72.17 9.13 5.09
N LEU A 291 -71.40 8.87 4.03
CA LEU A 291 -71.79 7.98 2.96
C LEU A 291 -72.00 6.55 3.47
N ARG A 292 -71.07 6.05 4.29
CA ARG A 292 -71.17 4.73 4.93
C ARG A 292 -72.31 4.64 5.95
N ASP A 293 -72.63 5.74 6.61
CA ASP A 293 -73.78 5.89 7.52
C ASP A 293 -75.10 6.18 6.76
N ALA A 294 -75.11 6.05 5.42
CA ALA A 294 -76.24 6.33 4.52
C ALA A 294 -76.84 7.75 4.63
N ASN A 295 -76.11 8.69 5.21
CA ASN A 295 -76.48 10.10 5.31
C ASN A 295 -76.07 10.86 4.05
N TYR A 296 -76.61 10.49 2.90
CA TYR A 296 -76.16 10.95 1.58
C TYR A 296 -76.13 12.48 1.41
N ASN A 297 -77.09 13.21 1.98
CA ASN A 297 -77.08 14.69 1.92
C ASN A 297 -75.91 15.31 2.69
N ARG A 298 -75.53 14.73 3.84
CA ARG A 298 -74.36 15.18 4.61
C ARG A 298 -73.05 14.77 3.93
N ALA A 299 -73.03 13.60 3.31
CA ALA A 299 -71.93 13.15 2.49
C ALA A 299 -71.66 14.14 1.35
N LEU A 300 -72.70 14.52 0.60
CA LEU A 300 -72.63 15.53 -0.46
C LEU A 300 -72.10 16.87 0.04
N TYR A 301 -72.61 17.36 1.18
CA TYR A 301 -72.12 18.61 1.78
C TYR A 301 -70.61 18.56 2.04
N HIS A 302 -70.13 17.51 2.71
CA HIS A 302 -68.72 17.40 3.06
C HIS A 302 -67.81 17.16 1.85
N TYR A 303 -68.21 16.30 0.90
CA TYR A 303 -67.45 16.14 -0.32
C TYR A 303 -67.39 17.42 -1.16
N GLN A 304 -68.47 18.22 -1.20
CA GLN A 304 -68.46 19.50 -1.91
C GLN A 304 -67.46 20.48 -1.26
N GLN A 305 -67.42 20.58 0.07
CA GLN A 305 -66.42 21.42 0.75
C GLN A 305 -64.99 20.99 0.42
N SER A 306 -64.72 19.68 0.36
CA SER A 306 -63.40 19.17 -0.06
C SER A 306 -63.09 19.51 -1.51
N LEU A 307 -64.05 19.28 -2.41
CA LEU A 307 -63.94 19.51 -3.84
C LEU A 307 -63.63 20.97 -4.16
N ASP A 308 -64.34 21.92 -3.53
CA ASP A 308 -64.15 23.36 -3.73
C ASP A 308 -62.72 23.83 -3.41
N ILE A 309 -62.10 23.21 -2.39
CA ILE A 309 -60.72 23.47 -2.01
C ILE A 309 -59.73 22.78 -2.97
N ARG A 310 -59.99 21.52 -3.33
CA ARG A 310 -59.09 20.74 -4.20
C ARG A 310 -59.06 21.21 -5.64
N LEU A 311 -60.16 21.77 -6.15
CA LEU A 311 -60.23 22.40 -7.46
C LEU A 311 -59.25 23.57 -7.58
N LYS A 312 -59.14 24.40 -6.54
CA LYS A 312 -58.20 25.53 -6.50
C LYS A 312 -56.74 25.08 -6.45
N SER A 313 -56.47 23.98 -5.74
CA SER A 313 -55.11 23.48 -5.49
C SER A 313 -54.63 22.41 -6.49
N LYS A 314 -55.44 22.01 -7.48
CA LYS A 314 -55.16 20.92 -8.46
C LYS A 314 -54.69 19.62 -7.80
N ASN A 315 -55.26 19.28 -6.64
CA ASN A 315 -54.84 18.11 -5.87
C ASN A 315 -55.41 16.81 -6.45
N LYS A 316 -54.56 15.81 -6.76
CA LYS A 316 -54.98 14.50 -7.34
C LYS A 316 -56.06 13.77 -6.53
N SER A 317 -56.17 14.04 -5.22
CA SER A 317 -57.20 13.44 -4.36
C SER A 317 -58.63 13.89 -4.68
N ILE A 318 -58.79 14.91 -5.53
CA ILE A 318 -60.10 15.38 -6.04
C ILE A 318 -60.94 14.25 -6.64
N LEU A 319 -60.28 13.24 -7.22
CA LEU A 319 -60.90 12.04 -7.77
C LEU A 319 -61.73 11.28 -6.72
N SER A 320 -61.28 11.25 -5.46
CA SER A 320 -62.02 10.60 -4.38
C SER A 320 -63.30 11.35 -4.00
N ASP A 321 -63.28 12.68 -4.11
CA ASP A 321 -64.44 13.51 -3.82
C ASP A 321 -65.51 13.35 -4.91
N TYR A 322 -65.12 13.33 -6.19
CA TYR A 322 -66.04 13.04 -7.29
C TYR A 322 -66.68 11.65 -7.17
N LEU A 323 -65.91 10.61 -6.84
CA LEU A 323 -66.47 9.27 -6.61
C LEU A 323 -67.48 9.29 -5.46
N GLY A 324 -67.12 9.91 -4.33
CA GLY A 324 -68.00 10.02 -3.17
C GLY A 324 -69.30 10.78 -3.46
N ILE A 325 -69.24 11.87 -4.23
CA ILE A 325 -70.41 12.64 -4.67
C ILE A 325 -71.30 11.80 -5.61
N SER A 326 -70.69 11.10 -6.57
CA SER A 326 -71.40 10.20 -7.49
C SER A 326 -72.14 9.09 -6.73
N GLU A 327 -71.47 8.45 -5.76
CA GLU A 327 -72.05 7.42 -4.91
C GLU A 327 -73.17 7.98 -4.01
N ALA A 328 -73.00 9.17 -3.44
CA ALA A 328 -74.03 9.81 -2.63
C ALA A 328 -75.28 10.17 -3.46
N TYR A 329 -75.11 10.68 -4.70
CA TYR A 329 -76.25 10.91 -5.60
C TYR A 329 -76.95 9.61 -6.00
N ALA A 330 -76.20 8.54 -6.24
CA ALA A 330 -76.78 7.22 -6.51
C ALA A 330 -77.58 6.71 -5.30
N GLY A 331 -77.07 6.89 -4.08
CA GLY A 331 -77.78 6.57 -2.83
C GLY A 331 -79.08 7.36 -2.64
N LEU A 332 -79.15 8.58 -3.19
CA LEU A 332 -80.37 9.39 -3.27
C LEU A 332 -81.27 9.04 -4.46
N ASN A 333 -80.95 8.00 -5.23
CA ASN A 333 -81.61 7.63 -6.49
C ASN A 333 -81.56 8.71 -7.58
N ASN A 334 -80.64 9.68 -7.48
CA ASN A 334 -80.41 10.69 -8.51
C ASN A 334 -79.35 10.22 -9.51
N TYR A 335 -79.73 9.21 -10.31
CA TYR A 335 -78.81 8.55 -11.25
C TYR A 335 -78.28 9.49 -12.33
N LYS A 336 -79.05 10.52 -12.72
CA LYS A 336 -78.62 11.53 -13.68
C LYS A 336 -77.42 12.30 -13.14
N LYS A 337 -77.52 12.89 -11.95
CA LYS A 337 -76.41 13.62 -11.33
C LYS A 337 -75.23 12.69 -11.01
N ALA A 338 -75.51 11.47 -10.55
CA ALA A 338 -74.46 10.49 -10.29
C ALA A 338 -73.62 10.18 -11.55
N TYR A 339 -74.28 10.06 -12.70
CA TYR A 339 -73.63 9.86 -14.00
C TYR A 339 -72.89 11.11 -14.48
N GLU A 340 -73.48 12.29 -14.39
CA GLU A 340 -72.83 13.57 -14.72
C GLU A 340 -71.54 13.75 -13.92
N THR A 341 -71.59 13.60 -12.58
CA THR A 341 -70.40 13.65 -11.71
C THR A 341 -69.37 12.57 -12.06
N ARG A 342 -69.80 11.42 -12.57
CA ARG A 342 -68.88 10.36 -13.02
C ARG A 342 -68.17 10.74 -14.33
N LEU A 343 -68.81 11.51 -15.22
CA LEU A 343 -68.14 12.05 -16.39
C LEU A 343 -67.08 13.09 -15.99
N ASP A 344 -67.40 13.98 -15.06
CA ASP A 344 -66.43 14.95 -14.51
C ASP A 344 -65.22 14.24 -13.89
N PHE A 345 -65.46 13.12 -13.18
CA PHE A 345 -64.38 12.26 -12.68
C PHE A 345 -63.46 11.79 -13.80
N TYR A 346 -63.99 11.30 -14.92
CA TYR A 346 -63.18 10.76 -16.01
C TYR A 346 -62.36 11.85 -16.72
N GLU A 347 -62.94 13.04 -16.91
CA GLU A 347 -62.22 14.18 -17.48
C GLU A 347 -60.98 14.54 -16.64
N VAL A 348 -61.14 14.57 -15.32
CA VAL A 348 -60.04 14.85 -14.39
C VAL A 348 -59.08 13.66 -14.28
N TYR A 349 -59.60 12.43 -14.31
CA TYR A 349 -58.82 11.20 -14.22
C TYR A 349 -57.86 11.07 -15.40
N ASP A 350 -58.33 11.26 -16.64
CA ASP A 350 -57.52 11.14 -17.84
C ASP A 350 -56.38 12.17 -17.84
N SER A 351 -56.67 13.40 -17.41
CA SER A 351 -55.68 14.47 -17.25
C SER A 351 -54.58 14.11 -16.22
N ILE A 352 -54.96 13.54 -15.07
CA ILE A 352 -54.01 13.10 -14.03
C ILE A 352 -53.24 11.84 -14.46
N TYR A 353 -53.89 10.92 -15.17
CA TYR A 353 -53.29 9.65 -15.58
C TYR A 353 -52.18 9.86 -16.62
N GLU A 354 -52.38 10.77 -17.59
CA GLU A 354 -51.34 11.11 -18.57
C GLU A 354 -50.09 11.69 -17.88
N GLN A 355 -50.26 12.55 -16.86
CA GLN A 355 -49.14 13.02 -16.03
C GLN A 355 -48.45 11.88 -15.27
N THR A 356 -49.23 10.97 -14.68
CA THR A 356 -48.71 9.85 -13.90
C THR A 356 -47.93 8.86 -14.77
N LYS A 357 -48.33 8.69 -16.03
CA LYS A 357 -47.59 7.88 -17.02
C LYS A 357 -46.23 8.52 -17.34
N ILE A 358 -46.17 9.83 -17.54
CA ILE A 358 -44.92 10.57 -17.75
C ILE A 358 -44.01 10.43 -16.51
N GLU A 359 -44.55 10.62 -15.30
CA GLU A 359 -43.81 10.41 -14.04
C GLU A 359 -43.24 8.99 -13.96
N LYS A 360 -44.02 7.96 -14.34
CA LYS A 360 -43.58 6.56 -14.30
C LYS A 360 -42.49 6.25 -15.33
N ILE A 361 -42.57 6.85 -16.51
CA ILE A 361 -41.52 6.74 -17.54
C ILE A 361 -40.22 7.34 -17.00
N ASN A 362 -40.27 8.52 -16.38
CA ASN A 362 -39.09 9.16 -15.78
C ASN A 362 -38.52 8.33 -14.62
N GLU A 363 -39.37 7.70 -13.80
CA GLU A 363 -38.93 6.78 -12.73
C GLU A 363 -38.20 5.56 -13.31
N LEU A 364 -38.74 4.95 -14.37
CA LEU A 364 -38.10 3.83 -15.05
C LEU A 364 -36.76 4.22 -15.69
N GLU A 365 -36.69 5.40 -16.30
CA GLU A 365 -35.45 5.96 -16.85
C GLU A 365 -34.41 6.16 -15.75
N THR A 366 -34.79 6.76 -14.63
CA THR A 366 -33.92 6.96 -13.46
C THR A 366 -33.40 5.62 -12.93
N LYS A 367 -34.28 4.62 -12.83
CA LYS A 367 -33.89 3.27 -12.37
C LYS A 367 -32.87 2.64 -13.33
N TYR A 368 -33.13 2.71 -14.63
CA TYR A 368 -32.22 2.19 -15.65
C TYR A 368 -30.85 2.89 -15.62
N GLU A 369 -30.83 4.21 -15.48
CA GLU A 369 -29.58 4.97 -15.34
C GLU A 369 -28.79 4.57 -14.09
N THR A 370 -29.49 4.33 -12.98
CA THR A 370 -28.90 3.87 -11.71
C THR A 370 -28.26 2.49 -11.87
N GLU A 371 -29.00 1.52 -12.41
CA GLU A 371 -28.48 0.18 -12.69
C GLU A 371 -27.24 0.21 -13.62
N LYS A 372 -27.25 1.09 -14.62
CA LYS A 372 -26.10 1.30 -15.52
C LYS A 372 -24.88 1.86 -14.80
N LYS A 373 -25.07 2.85 -13.92
CA LYS A 373 -23.98 3.41 -13.10
C LYS A 373 -23.43 2.39 -12.12
N GLU A 374 -24.28 1.61 -11.46
CA GLU A 374 -23.87 0.53 -10.55
C GLU A 374 -23.02 -0.52 -11.28
N ALA A 375 -23.44 -0.94 -12.48
CA ALA A 375 -22.65 -1.83 -13.32
C ALA A 375 -21.28 -1.23 -13.69
N GLN A 376 -21.23 0.08 -13.98
CA GLN A 376 -19.98 0.78 -14.28
C GLN A 376 -19.06 0.88 -13.04
N ILE A 377 -19.61 1.16 -11.87
CA ILE A 377 -18.86 1.19 -10.61
C ILE A 377 -18.31 -0.21 -10.29
N ALA A 378 -19.10 -1.26 -10.51
CA ALA A 378 -18.65 -2.65 -10.32
C ALA A 378 -17.44 -2.99 -11.23
N LEU A 379 -17.51 -2.60 -12.51
CA LEU A 379 -16.40 -2.76 -13.45
C LEU A 379 -15.15 -1.96 -13.04
N GLN A 380 -15.31 -0.71 -12.63
CA GLN A 380 -14.20 0.13 -12.16
C GLN A 380 -13.54 -0.46 -10.91
N ASN A 381 -14.33 -0.99 -9.97
CA ASN A 381 -13.81 -1.65 -8.77
C ASN A 381 -13.00 -2.91 -9.12
N GLU A 382 -13.44 -3.68 -10.11
CA GLU A 382 -12.70 -4.84 -10.60
C GLU A 382 -11.39 -4.45 -11.32
N GLU A 383 -11.41 -3.37 -12.10
CA GLU A 383 -10.22 -2.80 -12.75
C GLU A 383 -9.21 -2.30 -11.71
N ILE A 384 -9.65 -1.55 -10.70
CA ILE A 384 -8.80 -1.07 -9.58
C ILE A 384 -8.15 -2.25 -8.86
N LYS A 385 -8.91 -3.32 -8.59
CA LYS A 385 -8.36 -4.53 -7.96
C LYS A 385 -7.26 -5.15 -8.81
N THR A 386 -7.46 -5.22 -10.13
CA THR A 386 -6.49 -5.78 -11.07
C THR A 386 -5.23 -4.93 -11.19
N LEU A 387 -5.38 -3.60 -11.27
CA LEU A 387 -4.28 -2.64 -11.30
C LEU A 387 -3.45 -2.67 -10.00
N ASN A 388 -4.09 -2.81 -8.84
CA ASN A 388 -3.39 -2.93 -7.57
C ASN A 388 -2.49 -4.19 -7.53
N VAL A 389 -3.01 -5.33 -8.02
CA VAL A 389 -2.22 -6.57 -8.14
C VAL A 389 -1.04 -6.38 -9.11
N GLN A 390 -1.26 -5.71 -10.25
CA GLN A 390 -0.17 -5.39 -11.18
C GLN A 390 0.88 -4.47 -10.55
N ALA A 391 0.48 -3.41 -9.85
CA ALA A 391 1.39 -2.49 -9.19
C ALA A 391 2.26 -3.19 -8.13
N GLU A 392 1.68 -4.14 -7.39
CA GLU A 392 2.40 -4.96 -6.41
C GLU A 392 3.43 -5.88 -7.10
N ASN A 393 3.05 -6.54 -8.18
CA ASN A 393 3.96 -7.37 -9.00
C ASN A 393 5.08 -6.55 -9.65
N ASP A 394 4.79 -5.34 -10.13
CA ASP A 394 5.78 -4.42 -10.70
C ASP A 394 6.79 -3.97 -9.64
N LYS A 395 6.32 -3.66 -8.43
CA LYS A 395 7.18 -3.32 -7.30
C LYS A 395 8.10 -4.49 -6.94
N LEU A 396 7.56 -5.71 -6.88
CA LEU A 396 8.33 -6.93 -6.62
C LEU A 396 9.38 -7.16 -7.72
N THR A 397 8.99 -7.04 -8.98
CA THR A 397 9.86 -7.23 -10.15
C THR A 397 11.01 -6.22 -10.15
N LYS A 398 10.73 -4.93 -9.92
CA LYS A 398 11.76 -3.89 -9.79
C LYS A 398 12.72 -4.15 -8.63
N SER A 399 12.20 -4.63 -7.49
CA SER A 399 13.03 -5.02 -6.35
C SER A 399 13.94 -6.22 -6.67
N LEU A 400 13.43 -7.21 -7.40
CA LEU A 400 14.18 -8.38 -7.87
C LEU A 400 15.30 -7.99 -8.83
N TYR A 401 15.05 -7.10 -9.79
CA TYR A 401 16.10 -6.58 -10.67
C TYR A 401 17.15 -5.77 -9.90
N GLY A 402 16.72 -4.91 -8.98
CA GLY A 402 17.64 -4.11 -8.16
C GLY A 402 18.55 -4.97 -7.29
N THR A 403 17.98 -5.95 -6.60
CA THR A 403 18.75 -6.91 -5.79
C THR A 403 19.66 -7.77 -6.66
N GLY A 404 19.16 -8.27 -7.79
CA GLY A 404 19.93 -9.03 -8.78
C GLY A 404 21.15 -8.27 -9.31
N MET A 405 20.98 -7.00 -9.68
CA MET A 405 22.06 -6.13 -10.17
C MET A 405 23.12 -5.86 -9.10
N LEU A 406 22.71 -5.64 -7.85
CA LEU A 406 23.64 -5.49 -6.72
C LEU A 406 24.46 -6.76 -6.49
N SER A 407 23.83 -7.93 -6.49
CA SER A 407 24.55 -9.21 -6.38
C SER A 407 25.50 -9.45 -7.55
N PHE A 408 25.09 -9.11 -8.78
CA PHE A 408 25.96 -9.21 -9.95
C PHE A 408 27.20 -8.31 -9.83
N LEU A 409 27.03 -7.05 -9.43
CA LEU A 409 28.14 -6.11 -9.22
C LEU A 409 29.08 -6.59 -8.10
N ALA A 410 28.53 -7.15 -7.02
CA ALA A 410 29.34 -7.71 -5.95
C ALA A 410 30.18 -8.90 -6.43
N ILE A 411 29.58 -9.82 -7.20
CA ILE A 411 30.28 -10.97 -7.78
C ILE A 411 31.33 -10.51 -8.79
N ALA A 412 30.99 -9.59 -9.69
CA ALA A 412 31.93 -9.03 -10.67
C ALA A 412 33.11 -8.34 -9.98
N GLY A 413 32.85 -7.59 -8.91
CA GLY A 413 33.88 -6.97 -8.07
C GLY A 413 34.79 -7.99 -7.41
N LEU A 414 34.24 -9.08 -6.86
CA LEU A 414 35.00 -10.20 -6.29
C LEU A 414 35.87 -10.89 -7.35
N VAL A 415 35.32 -11.18 -8.53
CA VAL A 415 36.05 -11.80 -9.64
C VAL A 415 37.20 -10.90 -10.09
N TYR A 416 36.93 -9.60 -10.27
CA TYR A 416 37.96 -8.63 -10.63
C TYR A 416 39.06 -8.54 -9.56
N PHE A 417 38.68 -8.53 -8.28
CA PHE A 417 39.63 -8.52 -7.17
C PHE A 417 40.54 -9.76 -7.19
N VAL A 418 39.95 -10.96 -7.33
CA VAL A 418 40.70 -12.23 -7.44
C VAL A 418 41.64 -12.20 -8.65
N PHE A 419 41.16 -11.73 -9.80
CA PHE A 419 41.96 -11.63 -11.02
C PHE A 419 43.15 -10.67 -10.85
N LYS A 420 42.92 -9.48 -10.27
CA LYS A 420 43.98 -8.51 -9.96
C LYS A 420 45.01 -9.08 -9.00
N GLN A 421 44.57 -9.85 -8.01
CA GLN A 421 45.44 -10.52 -7.04
C GLN A 421 46.31 -11.61 -7.73
N ARG A 422 45.73 -12.37 -8.67
CA ARG A 422 46.48 -13.34 -9.50
C ARG A 422 47.53 -12.66 -10.37
N ILE A 423 47.20 -11.57 -11.06
CA ILE A 423 48.18 -10.82 -11.88
C ILE A 423 49.35 -10.35 -11.03
N LYS A 424 49.07 -9.74 -9.86
CA LYS A 424 50.12 -9.27 -8.95
C LYS A 424 51.03 -10.43 -8.50
N LYS A 425 50.45 -11.59 -8.16
CA LYS A 425 51.22 -12.79 -7.79
C LYS A 425 52.10 -13.27 -8.95
N ASN A 426 51.56 -13.36 -10.16
CA ASN A 426 52.30 -13.81 -11.34
C ASN A 426 53.46 -12.87 -11.70
N LYS A 427 53.27 -11.55 -11.56
CA LYS A 427 54.34 -10.58 -11.80
C LYS A 427 55.50 -10.74 -10.82
N ILE A 428 55.20 -10.94 -9.54
CA ILE A 428 56.22 -11.20 -8.51
C ILE A 428 56.97 -12.51 -8.80
N GLU A 429 56.27 -13.54 -9.28
CA GLU A 429 56.88 -14.81 -9.68
C GLU A 429 57.85 -14.63 -10.86
N GLN A 430 57.47 -13.84 -11.88
CA GLN A 430 58.32 -13.53 -13.03
C GLN A 430 59.57 -12.74 -12.65
N GLU A 431 59.42 -11.69 -11.83
CA GLU A 431 60.55 -10.88 -11.35
C GLU A 431 61.57 -11.74 -10.58
N LYS A 432 61.09 -12.71 -9.79
CA LYS A 432 61.98 -13.69 -9.14
C LYS A 432 62.72 -14.57 -10.13
N GLN A 433 62.07 -15.07 -11.18
CA GLN A 433 62.71 -15.91 -12.19
C GLN A 433 63.77 -15.14 -13.00
N GLU A 434 63.49 -13.91 -13.41
CA GLU A 434 64.46 -13.07 -14.13
C GLU A 434 65.71 -12.78 -13.29
N ALA A 435 65.54 -12.56 -11.98
CA ALA A 435 66.66 -12.32 -11.08
C ALA A 435 67.60 -13.54 -10.99
N ILE A 436 67.04 -14.75 -10.90
CA ILE A 436 67.80 -16.00 -10.89
C ILE A 436 68.55 -16.18 -12.22
N LEU A 437 67.87 -15.98 -13.36
CA LEU A 437 68.48 -16.14 -14.68
C LEU A 437 69.64 -15.16 -14.92
N LYS A 438 69.53 -13.91 -14.43
CA LYS A 438 70.61 -12.92 -14.52
C LYS A 438 71.86 -13.35 -13.75
N GLN A 439 71.70 -13.91 -12.56
CA GLN A 439 72.84 -14.44 -11.78
C GLN A 439 73.55 -15.57 -12.53
N GLU A 440 72.79 -16.46 -13.17
CA GLU A 440 73.33 -17.58 -13.93
C GLU A 440 74.12 -17.13 -15.18
N ILE A 441 73.59 -16.13 -15.91
CA ILE A 441 74.27 -15.53 -17.07
C ILE A 441 75.59 -14.87 -16.65
N GLU A 442 75.60 -14.14 -15.53
CA GLU A 442 76.82 -13.46 -15.06
C GLU A 442 77.92 -14.48 -14.69
N PHE A 443 77.53 -15.58 -14.04
CA PHE A 443 78.44 -16.68 -13.74
C PHE A 443 79.05 -17.29 -15.01
N LYS A 444 78.21 -17.64 -16.01
CA LYS A 444 78.66 -18.20 -17.29
C LYS A 444 79.58 -17.27 -18.08
N LYS A 445 79.34 -15.95 -18.02
CA LYS A 445 80.17 -14.94 -18.69
C LYS A 445 81.59 -14.87 -18.11
N LYS A 446 81.72 -14.98 -16.78
CA LYS A 446 83.03 -15.05 -16.11
C LYS A 446 83.79 -16.32 -16.49
N GLU A 447 83.10 -17.46 -16.52
CA GLU A 447 83.65 -18.75 -16.94
C GLU A 447 84.22 -18.70 -18.37
N LEU A 448 83.44 -18.17 -19.33
CA LEU A 448 83.84 -18.07 -20.74
C LEU A 448 85.03 -17.12 -20.96
N THR A 449 85.08 -16.01 -20.21
CA THR A 449 86.17 -15.02 -20.32
C THR A 449 87.50 -15.63 -19.91
N SER A 450 87.52 -16.45 -18.85
CA SER A 450 88.70 -17.19 -18.40
C SER A 450 89.21 -18.17 -19.46
N GLN A 451 88.31 -18.98 -20.04
CA GLN A 451 88.67 -19.92 -21.10
C GLN A 451 89.21 -19.22 -22.36
N THR A 452 88.62 -18.08 -22.72
CA THR A 452 89.06 -17.27 -23.88
C THR A 452 90.46 -16.73 -23.66
N LEU A 453 90.80 -16.25 -22.46
CA LEU A 453 92.13 -15.76 -22.12
C LEU A 453 93.19 -16.86 -22.23
N HIS A 454 92.88 -18.07 -21.76
CA HIS A 454 93.75 -19.24 -21.91
C HIS A 454 94.00 -19.62 -23.37
N LEU A 455 92.95 -19.59 -24.20
CA LEU A 455 93.06 -19.84 -25.64
C LEU A 455 93.95 -18.81 -26.34
N VAL A 456 93.78 -17.52 -26.02
CA VAL A 456 94.60 -16.44 -26.55
C VAL A 456 96.08 -16.63 -26.18
N GLN A 457 96.37 -16.95 -24.92
CA GLN A 457 97.73 -17.23 -24.45
C GLN A 457 98.37 -18.45 -25.15
N LYS A 458 97.58 -19.50 -25.42
CA LYS A 458 98.06 -20.68 -26.14
C LYS A 458 98.38 -20.36 -27.59
N ASN A 459 97.55 -19.56 -28.25
CA ASN A 459 97.76 -19.17 -29.64
C ASN A 459 98.95 -18.22 -29.81
N THR A 460 99.14 -17.25 -28.91
CA THR A 460 100.34 -16.39 -28.93
C THR A 460 101.62 -17.19 -28.69
N PHE A 461 101.60 -18.17 -27.78
CA PHE A 461 102.74 -19.09 -27.59
C PHE A 461 103.07 -19.89 -28.86
N ILE A 462 102.07 -20.47 -29.52
CA ILE A 462 102.28 -21.22 -30.77
C ILE A 462 102.86 -20.32 -31.86
N GLN A 463 102.41 -19.06 -31.93
CA GLN A 463 102.94 -18.09 -32.88
C GLN A 463 104.41 -17.76 -32.59
N GLU A 464 104.77 -17.55 -31.33
CA GLU A 464 106.15 -17.29 -30.91
C GLU A 464 107.06 -18.50 -31.17
N LEU A 465 106.54 -19.73 -30.99
CA LEU A 465 107.24 -20.97 -31.35
C LEU A 465 107.49 -21.07 -32.86
N LYS A 466 106.48 -20.74 -33.66
CA LYS A 466 106.54 -20.75 -35.13
C LYS A 466 107.57 -19.74 -35.66
N GLU A 467 107.60 -18.54 -35.10
CA GLU A 467 108.57 -17.50 -35.47
C GLU A 467 110.01 -17.91 -35.13
N ASN A 468 110.22 -18.53 -33.96
CA ASN A 468 111.55 -19.01 -33.55
C ASN A 468 112.03 -20.19 -34.43
N LEU A 469 111.13 -21.08 -34.84
CA LEU A 469 111.44 -22.17 -35.78
C LEU A 469 111.78 -21.65 -37.19
N GLU A 470 111.10 -20.61 -37.68
CA GLU A 470 111.41 -19.96 -38.96
C GLU A 470 112.77 -19.25 -38.94
N LYS A 471 113.19 -18.67 -37.81
CA LYS A 471 114.53 -18.07 -37.65
C LYS A 471 115.65 -19.12 -37.75
N ILE A 472 115.45 -20.32 -37.18
CA ILE A 472 116.41 -21.43 -37.28
C ILE A 472 116.58 -21.88 -38.74
N LYS A 473 115.49 -21.92 -39.51
CA LYS A 473 115.50 -22.34 -40.93
C LYS A 473 116.34 -21.40 -41.82
N LYS A 474 116.45 -20.12 -41.48
CA LYS A 474 117.13 -19.10 -42.30
C LYS A 474 118.62 -18.95 -42.01
N SER A 475 119.11 -19.37 -40.85
CA SER A 475 120.51 -19.18 -40.43
C SER A 475 121.05 -20.40 -39.69
N PRO A 476 121.61 -21.40 -40.39
CA PRO A 476 122.08 -22.67 -39.79
C PRO A 476 123.16 -22.50 -38.70
N GLU A 477 123.97 -21.44 -38.80
CA GLU A 477 125.02 -21.06 -37.84
C GLU A 477 124.47 -20.80 -36.41
N LEU A 478 123.20 -20.39 -36.29
CA LEU A 478 122.54 -20.02 -35.02
C LEU A 478 121.78 -21.18 -34.36
N PHE A 479 121.79 -22.37 -34.95
CA PHE A 479 121.02 -23.54 -34.49
C PHE A 479 121.20 -23.81 -33.00
N LYS A 480 122.44 -23.78 -32.48
CA LYS A 480 122.70 -24.07 -31.06
C LYS A 480 122.07 -23.06 -30.08
N VAL A 481 121.98 -21.78 -30.45
CA VAL A 481 121.46 -20.71 -29.58
C VAL A 481 119.94 -20.71 -29.61
N GLU A 482 119.35 -20.75 -30.80
CA GLU A 482 117.89 -20.76 -30.95
C GLU A 482 117.27 -22.09 -30.53
N PHE A 483 117.95 -23.22 -30.72
CA PHE A 483 117.50 -24.51 -30.17
C PHE A 483 117.51 -24.50 -28.63
N ARG A 484 118.54 -23.92 -27.99
CA ARG A 484 118.52 -23.71 -26.52
C ARG A 484 117.38 -22.80 -26.08
N ARG A 485 117.05 -21.76 -26.85
CA ARG A 485 115.94 -20.84 -26.57
C ARG A 485 114.58 -21.52 -26.72
N ILE A 486 114.38 -22.34 -27.74
CA ILE A 486 113.17 -23.18 -27.91
C ILE A 486 113.06 -24.19 -26.77
N VAL A 487 114.15 -24.85 -26.38
CA VAL A 487 114.17 -25.75 -25.22
C VAL A 487 113.85 -24.97 -23.92
N MET A 488 114.31 -23.73 -23.77
CA MET A 488 113.99 -22.88 -22.62
C MET A 488 112.52 -22.42 -22.62
N LEU A 489 111.95 -22.07 -23.78
CA LEU A 489 110.55 -21.69 -23.93
C LEU A 489 109.61 -22.89 -23.73
N LEU A 490 110.00 -24.08 -24.21
CA LEU A 490 109.30 -25.33 -23.93
C LEU A 490 109.39 -25.72 -22.46
N LYS A 491 110.54 -25.51 -21.80
CA LYS A 491 110.67 -25.66 -20.33
C LYS A 491 109.87 -24.62 -19.55
N LYS A 492 109.69 -23.41 -20.08
CA LYS A 492 108.89 -22.33 -19.46
C LYS A 492 107.38 -22.57 -19.62
N GLN A 493 106.95 -23.14 -20.75
CA GLN A 493 105.56 -23.56 -21.01
C GLN A 493 105.22 -24.90 -20.33
N SER A 494 106.23 -25.75 -20.05
CA SER A 494 106.08 -26.99 -19.25
C SER A 494 106.51 -26.82 -17.78
N ALA A 495 106.68 -25.58 -17.31
CA ALA A 495 106.91 -25.32 -15.90
C ALA A 495 105.60 -25.52 -15.11
N GLU A 496 105.34 -26.77 -14.72
CA GLU A 496 104.15 -27.27 -13.98
C GLU A 496 103.77 -26.48 -12.72
N ASP A 497 104.67 -25.63 -12.21
CA ASP A 497 104.46 -24.85 -10.98
C ASP A 497 103.78 -23.50 -11.23
N LYS A 498 103.86 -22.91 -12.43
CA LYS A 498 103.18 -21.62 -12.70
C LYS A 498 101.68 -21.81 -12.98
N ASP A 499 101.31 -22.91 -13.62
CA ASP A 499 99.90 -23.29 -13.83
C ASP A 499 99.23 -23.70 -12.51
N TRP A 500 100.00 -24.20 -11.53
CA TRP A 500 99.50 -24.49 -10.19
C TRP A 500 99.14 -23.23 -9.42
N GLU A 501 99.98 -22.19 -9.43
CA GLU A 501 99.69 -20.94 -8.71
C GLU A 501 98.48 -20.21 -9.29
N VAL A 502 98.30 -20.24 -10.61
CA VAL A 502 97.09 -19.69 -11.28
C VAL A 502 95.86 -20.53 -10.97
N PHE A 503 95.96 -21.86 -11.03
CA PHE A 503 94.86 -22.74 -10.61
C PHE A 503 94.48 -22.49 -9.15
N LYS A 504 95.47 -22.36 -8.26
CA LYS A 504 95.27 -22.17 -6.83
C LYS A 504 94.56 -20.85 -6.52
N SER A 505 94.92 -19.75 -7.18
CA SER A 505 94.22 -18.47 -6.97
C SER A 505 92.74 -18.54 -7.36
N TYR A 506 92.41 -19.14 -8.50
CA TYR A 506 91.00 -19.31 -8.92
C TYR A 506 90.25 -20.31 -8.05
N PHE A 507 90.91 -21.40 -7.66
CA PHE A 507 90.32 -22.43 -6.81
C PHE A 507 89.95 -21.87 -5.43
N SER A 508 90.82 -21.05 -4.83
CA SER A 508 90.54 -20.43 -3.53
C SER A 508 89.38 -19.42 -3.58
N GLU A 509 89.20 -18.67 -4.67
CA GLU A 509 88.04 -17.78 -4.85
C GLU A 509 86.71 -18.52 -4.97
N VAL A 510 86.68 -19.64 -5.71
CA VAL A 510 85.44 -20.41 -5.95
C VAL A 510 85.10 -21.34 -4.78
N HIS A 511 86.12 -21.85 -4.09
CA HIS A 511 85.95 -22.81 -2.99
C HIS A 511 86.22 -22.22 -1.60
N ASN A 512 85.89 -20.94 -1.40
CA ASN A 512 85.89 -20.27 -0.09
C ASN A 512 87.19 -20.44 0.72
N ASN A 513 88.34 -20.16 0.10
CA ASN A 513 89.67 -20.27 0.72
C ASN A 513 89.96 -21.65 1.33
N PHE A 514 89.60 -22.72 0.60
CA PHE A 514 89.78 -24.10 1.01
C PHE A 514 91.19 -24.43 1.50
N ASP A 515 92.22 -23.91 0.85
CA ASP A 515 93.62 -24.13 1.23
C ASP A 515 93.93 -23.58 2.63
N ASN A 516 93.37 -22.42 2.98
CA ASN A 516 93.49 -21.86 4.33
C ASN A 516 92.73 -22.70 5.35
N LYS A 517 91.53 -23.20 5.02
CA LYS A 517 90.77 -24.09 5.91
C LYS A 517 91.51 -25.41 6.14
N LEU A 518 92.09 -25.98 5.09
CA LEU A 518 92.84 -27.23 5.18
C LEU A 518 94.12 -27.05 6.02
N LYS A 519 94.84 -25.92 5.86
CA LYS A 519 96.00 -25.54 6.70
C LYS A 519 95.62 -25.26 8.16
N ALA A 520 94.44 -24.66 8.40
CA ALA A 520 93.96 -24.39 9.76
C ALA A 520 93.63 -25.66 10.55
N ILE A 521 93.26 -26.75 9.85
CA ILE A 521 92.99 -28.04 10.48
C ILE A 521 94.29 -28.86 10.62
N TYR A 522 95.27 -28.67 9.71
CA TYR A 522 96.55 -29.38 9.72
C TYR A 522 97.72 -28.48 9.28
N GLU A 523 98.52 -28.02 10.25
CA GLU A 523 99.61 -27.05 10.03
C GLU A 523 100.77 -27.57 9.16
N ASP A 524 101.07 -28.88 9.18
CA ASP A 524 102.20 -29.50 8.46
C ASP A 524 101.84 -30.06 7.06
N ILE A 525 100.77 -29.57 6.43
CA ILE A 525 100.37 -30.00 5.08
C ILE A 525 101.25 -29.36 4.00
N THR A 526 101.78 -30.19 3.09
CA THR A 526 102.66 -29.73 2.00
C THR A 526 101.87 -29.19 0.81
N GLU A 527 102.47 -28.31 0.01
CA GLU A 527 101.83 -27.77 -1.20
C GLU A 527 101.41 -28.85 -2.22
N LYS A 528 102.16 -29.95 -2.32
CA LYS A 528 101.80 -31.09 -3.17
C LYS A 528 100.55 -31.83 -2.66
N GLU A 529 100.34 -31.84 -1.35
CA GLU A 529 99.17 -32.44 -0.71
C GLU A 529 97.94 -31.54 -0.86
N ILE A 530 98.10 -30.22 -0.73
CA ILE A 530 97.05 -29.24 -1.06
C ILE A 530 96.66 -29.39 -2.52
N ARG A 531 97.63 -29.54 -3.43
CA ARG A 531 97.38 -29.78 -4.85
C ARG A 531 96.55 -31.02 -5.12
N LEU A 532 96.88 -32.13 -4.49
CA LEU A 532 96.09 -33.34 -4.58
C LEU A 532 94.68 -33.14 -3.96
N ALA A 533 94.58 -32.50 -2.80
CA ALA A 533 93.30 -32.25 -2.12
C ALA A 533 92.34 -31.38 -2.95
N SER A 534 92.87 -30.33 -3.60
CA SER A 534 92.09 -29.47 -4.49
C SER A 534 91.53 -30.25 -5.66
N PHE A 535 92.32 -31.11 -6.31
CA PHE A 535 91.80 -31.95 -7.40
C PHE A 535 90.73 -32.94 -6.96
N LEU A 536 90.85 -33.48 -5.74
CA LEU A 536 89.85 -34.38 -5.17
C LEU A 536 88.56 -33.67 -4.82
N ARG A 537 88.64 -32.43 -4.33
CA ARG A 537 87.48 -31.57 -4.07
C ARG A 537 86.75 -31.17 -5.36
N MET A 538 87.44 -31.15 -6.49
CA MET A 538 86.81 -31.03 -7.82
C MET A 538 86.21 -32.34 -8.33
N ASN A 539 86.22 -33.40 -7.52
CA ASN A 539 85.76 -34.75 -7.87
C ASN A 539 86.49 -35.36 -9.09
N LEU A 540 87.73 -34.94 -9.37
CA LEU A 540 88.51 -35.53 -10.44
C LEU A 540 88.85 -37.00 -10.11
N SER A 541 88.70 -37.86 -11.11
CA SER A 541 89.05 -39.27 -10.99
C SER A 541 90.56 -39.45 -10.86
N THR A 542 90.99 -40.57 -10.28
CA THR A 542 92.42 -40.91 -10.14
C THR A 542 93.16 -40.88 -11.48
N LYS A 543 92.51 -41.28 -12.58
CA LYS A 543 93.12 -41.28 -13.92
C LYS A 543 93.34 -39.86 -14.44
N GLU A 544 92.38 -38.96 -14.21
CA GLU A 544 92.50 -37.54 -14.61
C GLU A 544 93.57 -36.83 -13.80
N ILE A 545 93.61 -37.04 -12.49
CA ILE A 545 94.64 -36.47 -11.62
C ILE A 545 96.03 -36.95 -12.04
N ALA A 546 96.18 -38.24 -12.40
CA ALA A 546 97.43 -38.80 -12.88
C ALA A 546 97.88 -38.16 -14.20
N SER A 547 96.95 -37.95 -15.13
CA SER A 547 97.23 -37.23 -16.37
C SER A 547 97.64 -35.78 -16.12
N MET A 548 96.98 -35.08 -15.20
CA MET A 548 97.25 -33.67 -14.87
C MET A 548 98.58 -33.47 -14.14
N LEU A 549 99.00 -34.44 -13.36
CA LEU A 549 100.28 -34.44 -12.64
C LEU A 549 101.40 -35.16 -13.41
N ASN A 550 101.11 -35.67 -14.62
CA ASN A 550 102.02 -36.47 -15.44
C ASN A 550 102.70 -37.62 -14.65
N VAL A 551 101.92 -38.32 -13.83
CA VAL A 551 102.37 -39.47 -13.03
C VAL A 551 101.48 -40.68 -13.30
N LEU A 552 101.95 -41.88 -12.94
CA LEU A 552 101.13 -43.09 -13.03
C LEU A 552 99.91 -43.02 -12.08
N PRO A 553 98.73 -43.52 -12.48
CA PRO A 553 97.53 -43.60 -11.63
C PRO A 553 97.78 -44.23 -10.24
N GLU A 554 98.67 -45.21 -10.18
CA GLU A 554 99.08 -45.86 -8.93
C GLU A 554 99.80 -44.90 -7.96
N SER A 555 100.57 -43.95 -8.49
CA SER A 555 101.24 -42.92 -7.68
C SER A 555 100.22 -41.99 -7.03
N VAL A 556 99.13 -41.66 -7.73
CA VAL A 556 98.03 -40.86 -7.18
C VAL A 556 97.30 -41.62 -6.08
N LEU A 557 97.00 -42.90 -6.26
CA LEU A 557 96.38 -43.73 -5.21
C LEU A 557 97.22 -43.78 -3.93
N LYS A 558 98.54 -43.97 -4.07
CA LYS A 558 99.47 -43.96 -2.94
C LYS A 558 99.48 -42.60 -2.24
N SER A 559 99.47 -41.50 -3.00
CA SER A 559 99.39 -40.15 -2.43
C SER A 559 98.05 -39.87 -1.75
N LYS A 560 96.91 -40.35 -2.30
CA LYS A 560 95.59 -40.26 -1.65
C LYS A 560 95.57 -40.99 -0.32
N TYR A 561 96.15 -42.20 -0.27
CA TYR A 561 96.27 -42.97 0.96
C TYR A 561 97.16 -42.26 2.00
N ARG A 562 98.29 -41.69 1.59
CA ARG A 562 99.17 -40.91 2.47
C ARG A 562 98.47 -39.68 3.03
N LEU A 563 97.76 -38.93 2.18
CA LEU A 563 96.98 -37.76 2.59
C LEU A 563 95.87 -38.15 3.57
N LYS A 564 95.11 -39.21 3.27
CA LYS A 564 94.06 -39.72 4.16
C LYS A 564 94.61 -40.11 5.55
N LYS A 565 95.75 -40.79 5.59
CA LYS A 565 96.44 -41.15 6.85
C LYS A 565 96.96 -39.91 7.58
N LYS A 566 97.46 -38.91 6.86
CA LYS A 566 98.00 -37.66 7.44
C LYS A 566 96.89 -36.77 8.01
N LEU A 567 95.70 -36.80 7.43
CA LEU A 567 94.49 -36.12 7.94
C LEU A 567 93.77 -36.93 9.05
N ASN A 568 94.39 -37.99 9.60
CA ASN A 568 93.82 -38.86 10.63
C ASN A 568 92.39 -39.37 10.36
N LEU A 569 92.04 -39.58 9.07
CA LEU A 569 90.72 -40.09 8.70
C LEU A 569 90.67 -41.61 8.86
N ASP A 570 89.55 -42.13 9.37
CA ASP A 570 89.33 -43.57 9.53
C ASP A 570 89.23 -44.31 8.18
N LYS A 571 89.26 -45.64 8.20
CA LYS A 571 89.25 -46.43 6.95
C LYS A 571 87.96 -46.25 6.14
N GLU A 572 86.84 -45.98 6.80
CA GLU A 572 85.49 -45.88 6.22
C GLU A 572 85.21 -44.50 5.59
N THR A 573 85.83 -43.41 6.07
CA THR A 573 85.55 -42.05 5.57
C THR A 573 86.09 -41.84 4.15
N ASP A 574 85.23 -41.50 3.20
CA ASP A 574 85.66 -41.13 1.85
C ASP A 574 86.41 -39.78 1.86
N LEU A 575 87.63 -39.79 1.32
CA LEU A 575 88.50 -38.61 1.32
C LEU A 575 87.90 -37.48 0.46
N GLY A 576 87.25 -37.78 -0.66
CA GLY A 576 86.63 -36.76 -1.51
C GLY A 576 85.46 -36.07 -0.80
N SER A 577 84.59 -36.85 -0.19
CA SER A 577 83.42 -36.38 0.57
C SER A 577 83.81 -35.52 1.77
N PHE A 578 84.83 -35.93 2.53
CA PHE A 578 85.39 -35.12 3.61
C PHE A 578 85.93 -33.78 3.10
N LEU A 579 86.74 -33.80 2.04
CA LEU A 579 87.32 -32.58 1.47
C LEU A 579 86.27 -31.67 0.84
N ASN A 580 85.13 -32.20 0.36
CA ASN A 580 83.99 -31.41 -0.13
C ASN A 580 83.22 -30.71 1.01
N GLY A 581 83.27 -31.24 2.23
CA GLY A 581 82.60 -30.68 3.40
C GLY A 581 83.35 -29.52 4.07
N LEU A 582 84.64 -29.32 3.75
CA LEU A 582 85.43 -28.17 4.20
C LEU A 582 85.00 -26.87 3.49
#